data_AF-A0A444R0G1-F1
#
_entry.id   AF-A0A444R0G1-F1
#
_cell.length_a   1.000
_cell.length_b   1.000
_cell.length_c   1.000
_cell.angle_alpha   90.00
_cell.angle_beta   90.00
_cell.angle_gamma   90.00
#
_symmetry.space_group_name_H-M   'P 1'
#
loop_
_entity.id
_entity.type
_entity.pdbx_description
1 polymer ?
#
loop_
_entity_poly.entity_id
_entity_poly.type
_entity_poly.pdbx_seq_one_letter_code
_entity_poly.pdbx_strand_id
1 'polypeptide(L)'
;MTLPKIKQVRAWFTGGATAEKGAGGGDYHDQGANHWIDDHIATPMSKYREYEQSRQSFGINVLGTLIVEVEAENGQTGFAVSTAGEMGCFIVEKHLNRFIEGKCVSDIKLIHDQMLNATLYYSGSGGLV
;
A
#
# COMPACT_ATOMS: atom_id res chain seq x y z
N MET A 1 9.91 -31.10 6.03
CA MET A 1 10.46 -29.76 6.29
C MET A 1 9.55 -29.11 7.33
N THR A 2 10.10 -28.62 8.45
CA THR A 2 9.32 -27.90 9.47
C THR A 2 9.25 -26.43 9.06
N LEU A 3 8.05 -25.85 8.98
CA LEU A 3 7.84 -24.46 8.63
C LEU A 3 7.58 -23.61 9.88
N PRO A 4 8.18 -22.41 9.99
CA PRO A 4 7.97 -21.55 11.15
C PRO A 4 6.58 -20.90 11.13
N LYS A 5 6.15 -20.39 12.28
CA LYS A 5 5.01 -19.48 12.36
C LYS A 5 5.45 -18.05 12.11
N ILE A 6 4.50 -17.23 11.68
CA ILE A 6 4.64 -15.79 11.60
C ILE A 6 4.60 -15.22 13.02
N LYS A 7 5.65 -14.48 13.37
CA LYS A 7 5.82 -13.83 14.68
C LYS A 7 5.21 -12.44 14.70
N GLN A 8 5.47 -11.64 13.67
CA GLN A 8 5.04 -10.25 13.62
C GLN A 8 4.83 -9.78 12.18
N VAL A 9 3.85 -8.89 11.97
CA VAL A 9 3.76 -8.06 10.77
C VAL A 9 4.01 -6.60 11.14
N ARG A 10 4.70 -5.86 10.27
CA ARG A 10 5.01 -4.43 10.45
C ARG A 10 4.75 -3.68 9.15
N ALA A 11 4.28 -2.45 9.27
CA ALA A 11 4.04 -1.55 8.15
C ALA A 11 4.75 -0.21 8.29
N TRP A 12 5.35 0.26 7.19
CA TRP A 12 5.97 1.57 7.06
C TRP A 12 5.45 2.26 5.80
N PHE A 13 5.71 3.56 5.70
CA PHE A 13 5.42 4.31 4.49
C PHE A 13 6.52 5.33 4.16
N THR A 14 6.56 5.73 2.90
CA THR A 14 7.33 6.87 2.39
C THR A 14 6.52 7.56 1.30
N GLY A 15 6.78 8.83 1.01
CA GLY A 15 5.97 9.59 0.05
C GLY A 15 4.59 9.96 0.57
N GLY A 16 3.77 10.49 -0.33
CA GLY A 16 2.40 10.86 0.00
C GLY A 16 2.26 12.23 0.68
N ALA A 17 1.06 12.51 1.18
CA ALA A 17 0.71 13.82 1.73
C ALA A 17 1.32 14.12 3.11
N THR A 18 1.71 13.09 3.86
CA THR A 18 2.23 13.20 5.24
C THR A 18 3.73 12.91 5.35
N ALA A 19 4.43 12.75 4.23
CA ALA A 19 5.89 12.62 4.17
C ALA A 19 6.50 13.46 3.01
N GLU A 20 7.75 13.19 2.64
CA GLU A 20 8.43 13.86 1.53
C GLU A 20 7.80 13.47 0.19
N LYS A 21 7.23 14.45 -0.54
CA LYS A 21 6.69 14.23 -1.89
C LYS A 21 7.78 13.90 -2.89
N GLY A 22 7.43 13.13 -3.91
CA GLY A 22 8.37 12.75 -4.96
C GLY A 22 9.28 11.58 -4.57
N ALA A 23 8.87 10.78 -3.58
CA ALA A 23 9.68 9.66 -3.06
C ALA A 23 9.72 8.45 -4.01
N GLY A 24 8.83 8.40 -5.01
CA GLY A 24 8.68 7.28 -5.92
C GLY A 24 8.30 5.97 -5.21
N GLY A 25 8.93 4.87 -5.64
CA GLY A 25 8.74 3.55 -5.01
C GLY A 25 7.47 2.83 -5.49
N GLY A 26 6.63 2.42 -4.54
CA GLY A 26 5.38 1.71 -4.80
C GLY A 26 4.24 2.62 -5.30
N ASP A 27 4.33 3.94 -5.11
CA ASP A 27 3.45 4.91 -5.77
C ASP A 27 4.13 5.45 -7.03
N TYR A 28 3.71 4.94 -8.20
CA TYR A 28 4.26 5.36 -9.48
C TYR A 28 4.12 6.86 -9.76
N HIS A 29 3.11 7.49 -9.15
CA HIS A 29 2.73 8.87 -9.41
C HIS A 29 3.37 9.86 -8.45
N ASP A 30 3.99 9.39 -7.37
CA ASP A 30 4.72 10.24 -6.43
C ASP A 30 6.13 10.58 -6.96
N GLN A 31 6.17 11.31 -8.07
CA GLN A 31 7.38 11.76 -8.76
C GLN A 31 7.66 13.25 -8.49
N GLY A 32 8.88 13.68 -8.75
CA GLY A 32 9.24 15.10 -8.78
C GLY A 32 8.64 15.87 -9.97
N ALA A 33 8.93 17.17 -10.02
CA ALA A 33 8.53 18.03 -11.14
C ALA A 33 9.21 17.63 -12.47
N ASN A 34 8.63 18.09 -13.59
CA ASN A 34 9.12 17.83 -14.96
C ASN A 34 9.19 16.33 -15.33
N HIS A 35 8.34 15.50 -14.73
CA HIS A 35 8.25 14.08 -15.04
C HIS A 35 7.15 13.84 -16.09
N TRP A 36 7.44 13.07 -17.15
CA TRP A 36 6.51 12.81 -18.26
C TRP A 36 5.15 12.24 -17.79
N ILE A 37 5.18 11.46 -16.71
CA ILE A 37 3.98 10.86 -16.13
C ILE A 37 2.99 11.93 -15.63
N ASP A 38 3.42 13.17 -15.39
CA ASP A 38 2.58 14.26 -14.89
C ASP A 38 2.41 15.42 -15.90
N ASP A 39 2.87 15.26 -17.14
CA ASP A 39 2.84 16.31 -18.16
C ASP A 39 1.60 16.18 -19.07
N HIS A 40 0.53 16.89 -18.72
CA HIS A 40 -0.70 17.01 -19.52
C HIS A 40 -1.34 15.66 -19.90
N ILE A 41 -1.36 14.70 -18.97
CA ILE A 41 -1.98 13.40 -19.19
C ILE A 41 -3.51 13.53 -19.06
N ALA A 42 -4.25 13.04 -20.06
CA ALA A 42 -5.71 13.04 -20.04
C ALA A 42 -6.27 12.17 -18.90
N THR A 43 -7.18 12.73 -18.10
CA THR A 43 -7.82 12.06 -16.95
C THR A 43 -9.28 12.50 -16.79
N PRO A 44 -10.08 11.88 -15.92
CA PRO A 44 -11.42 12.38 -15.60
C PRO A 44 -11.45 13.83 -15.07
N MET A 45 -10.34 14.30 -14.48
CA MET A 45 -10.19 15.66 -13.95
C MET A 45 -9.63 16.65 -14.97
N SER A 46 -9.04 16.19 -16.09
CA SER A 46 -8.38 17.09 -17.05
C SER A 46 -9.36 17.97 -17.85
N LYS A 47 -10.67 17.73 -17.73
CA LYS A 47 -11.71 18.63 -18.25
C LYS A 47 -11.81 19.97 -17.50
N TYR A 48 -11.19 20.07 -16.32
CA TYR A 48 -11.15 21.29 -15.52
C TYR A 48 -9.79 21.96 -15.70
N ARG A 49 -9.78 23.23 -16.13
CA ARG A 49 -8.55 23.98 -16.44
C ARG A 49 -7.55 24.02 -15.29
N GLU A 50 -8.03 24.04 -14.04
CA GLU A 50 -7.20 24.03 -12.83
C GLU A 50 -6.39 22.72 -12.66
N TYR A 51 -6.85 21.62 -13.26
CA TYR A 51 -6.30 20.27 -13.09
C TYR A 51 -5.85 19.61 -14.39
N GLU A 52 -5.94 20.33 -15.51
CA GLU A 52 -5.65 19.83 -16.86
C GLU A 52 -4.17 19.50 -17.04
N GLN A 53 -3.28 20.37 -16.55
CA GLN A 53 -1.84 20.25 -16.81
C GLN A 53 -1.16 19.15 -15.99
N SER A 54 -1.60 18.90 -14.75
CA SER A 54 -0.87 18.05 -13.80
C SER A 54 -1.85 17.15 -13.06
N ARG A 55 -1.54 15.85 -13.00
CA ARG A 55 -2.29 14.90 -12.18
C ARG A 55 -1.99 15.06 -10.69
N GLN A 56 -0.78 15.51 -10.35
CA GLN A 56 -0.44 15.88 -8.97
C GLN A 56 -1.29 17.03 -8.44
N SER A 57 -1.75 17.94 -9.31
CA SER A 57 -2.59 19.08 -8.90
C SER A 57 -3.93 18.67 -8.27
N PHE A 58 -4.49 17.51 -8.66
CA PHE A 58 -5.71 16.96 -8.05
C PHE A 58 -5.42 15.87 -7.00
N GLY A 59 -4.15 15.63 -6.68
CA GLY A 59 -3.75 14.76 -5.58
C GLY A 59 -3.59 13.28 -5.93
N ILE A 60 -3.19 12.93 -7.16
CA ILE A 60 -2.91 11.51 -7.50
C ILE A 60 -1.81 10.87 -6.63
N ASN A 61 -0.91 11.68 -6.07
CA ASN A 61 0.25 11.26 -5.27
C ASN A 61 0.09 11.47 -3.75
N VAL A 62 -1.15 11.57 -3.25
CA VAL A 62 -1.40 11.81 -1.82
C VAL A 62 -1.19 10.57 -0.96
N LEU A 63 -1.20 9.38 -1.56
CA LEU A 63 -1.05 8.12 -0.84
C LEU A 63 0.42 7.83 -0.53
N GLY A 64 1.28 7.78 -1.55
CA GLY A 64 2.65 7.32 -1.37
C GLY A 64 2.74 5.80 -1.19
N THR A 65 3.95 5.34 -0.88
CA THR A 65 4.31 3.94 -0.81
C THR A 65 3.99 3.35 0.55
N LEU A 66 3.29 2.22 0.57
CA LEU A 66 3.21 1.31 1.71
C LEU A 66 4.31 0.25 1.60
N ILE A 67 4.96 -0.08 2.71
CA ILE A 67 5.88 -1.21 2.87
C ILE A 67 5.33 -2.13 3.95
N VAL A 68 5.18 -3.42 3.66
CA VAL A 68 4.77 -4.44 4.65
C VAL A 68 5.88 -5.48 4.78
N GLU A 69 6.34 -5.73 6.00
CA GLU A 69 7.27 -6.81 6.34
C GLU A 69 6.61 -7.82 7.27
N VAL A 70 6.88 -9.10 7.03
CA VAL A 70 6.45 -10.21 7.87
C VAL A 70 7.69 -10.93 8.39
N GLU A 71 7.82 -11.06 9.71
CA GLU A 71 8.90 -11.78 10.38
C GLU A 71 8.39 -13.13 10.91
N ALA A 72 9.11 -14.20 10.62
CA ALA A 72 8.85 -15.53 11.15
C ALA A 72 9.60 -15.78 12.48
N GLU A 73 9.18 -16.77 13.26
CA GLU A 73 9.80 -17.13 14.54
C GLU A 73 11.29 -17.49 14.43
N ASN A 74 11.75 -17.92 13.26
CA ASN A 74 13.16 -18.26 13.00
C ASN A 74 14.00 -17.04 12.54
N GLY A 75 13.44 -15.83 12.55
CA GLY A 75 14.12 -14.59 12.18
C GLY A 75 14.17 -14.29 10.68
N GLN A 76 13.62 -15.15 9.82
CA GLN A 76 13.50 -14.84 8.39
C GLN A 76 12.39 -13.81 8.17
N THR A 77 12.61 -12.90 7.22
CA THR A 77 11.62 -11.90 6.81
C THR A 77 11.27 -12.00 5.33
N GLY A 78 10.05 -11.58 5.00
CA GLY A 78 9.61 -11.30 3.64
C GLY A 78 8.90 -9.95 3.62
N PHE A 79 8.99 -9.22 2.51
CA PHE A 79 8.36 -7.90 2.41
C PHE A 79 7.81 -7.63 1.00
N ALA A 80 6.91 -6.65 0.92
CA ALA A 80 6.37 -6.13 -0.33
C ALA A 80 6.09 -4.63 -0.22
N VAL A 81 5.92 -3.97 -1.39
CA VAL A 81 5.56 -2.55 -1.48
C VAL A 81 4.32 -2.37 -2.36
N SER A 82 3.51 -1.35 -2.07
CA SER A 82 2.31 -1.00 -2.83
C SER A 82 1.98 0.50 -2.68
N THR A 83 0.89 0.98 -3.29
CA THR A 83 0.37 2.33 -3.12
C THR A 83 -0.73 2.34 -2.04
N ALA A 84 -0.45 2.88 -0.85
CA ALA A 84 -1.45 3.04 0.22
C ALA A 84 -1.00 3.97 1.36
N GLY A 85 0.30 4.17 1.52
CA GLY A 85 0.88 5.08 2.50
C GLY A 85 0.48 4.80 3.94
N GLU A 86 0.35 5.88 4.71
CA GLU A 86 -0.01 5.87 6.14
C GLU A 86 -1.35 5.16 6.41
N MET A 87 -2.35 5.31 5.54
CA MET A 87 -3.62 4.61 5.66
C MET A 87 -3.45 3.09 5.49
N GLY A 88 -2.57 2.68 4.58
CA GLY A 88 -2.16 1.28 4.45
C GLY A 88 -1.55 0.73 5.75
N CYS A 89 -0.70 1.52 6.40
CA CYS A 89 -0.12 1.14 7.70
C CYS A 89 -1.20 0.95 8.76
N PHE A 90 -2.18 1.85 8.85
CA PHE A 90 -3.28 1.71 9.79
C PHE A 90 -4.05 0.40 9.58
N ILE A 91 -4.37 0.05 8.34
CA ILE A 91 -5.10 -1.18 8.02
C ILE A 91 -4.29 -2.42 8.42
N VAL A 92 -3.00 -2.47 8.10
CA VAL A 92 -2.13 -3.60 8.46
C VAL A 92 -2.02 -3.74 9.99
N GLU A 93 -1.64 -2.65 10.66
CA GLU A 93 -1.27 -2.64 12.08
C GLU A 93 -2.46 -2.73 13.04
N LYS A 94 -3.65 -2.28 12.61
CA LYS A 94 -4.85 -2.22 13.47
C LYS A 94 -5.94 -3.20 13.08
N HIS A 95 -5.88 -3.77 11.87
CA HIS A 95 -6.85 -4.73 11.40
C HIS A 95 -6.23 -6.05 10.98
N LEU A 96 -5.42 -6.08 9.91
CA LEU A 96 -5.04 -7.32 9.23
C LEU A 96 -4.08 -8.20 10.02
N ASN A 97 -3.28 -7.62 10.93
CA ASN A 97 -2.32 -8.34 11.75
C ASN A 97 -2.92 -9.55 12.48
N ARG A 98 -4.17 -9.47 12.94
CA ARG A 98 -4.88 -10.56 13.65
C ARG A 98 -5.07 -11.83 12.81
N PHE A 99 -5.04 -11.71 11.48
CA PHE A 99 -5.16 -12.85 10.57
C PHE A 99 -3.80 -13.44 10.21
N ILE A 100 -2.75 -12.62 10.26
CA ILE A 100 -1.39 -12.94 9.82
C ILE A 100 -0.58 -13.59 10.96
N GLU A 101 -0.52 -12.93 12.12
CA GLU A 101 0.33 -13.35 13.24
C GLU A 101 -0.12 -14.70 13.83
N GLY A 102 0.85 -15.56 14.14
CA GLY A 102 0.64 -16.91 14.66
C GLY A 102 0.28 -17.98 13.62
N LYS A 103 0.07 -17.63 12.34
CA LYS A 103 -0.15 -18.60 11.25
C LYS A 103 1.14 -19.24 10.77
N CYS A 104 1.05 -20.39 10.11
CA CYS A 104 2.19 -20.95 9.40
C CYS A 104 2.52 -20.07 8.18
N VAL A 105 3.80 -19.94 7.84
CA VAL A 105 4.22 -19.19 6.63
C VAL A 105 3.63 -19.74 5.32
N SER A 106 3.12 -20.98 5.32
CA SER A 106 2.44 -21.58 4.16
C SER A 106 0.94 -21.25 4.06
N ASP A 107 0.33 -20.64 5.09
CA ASP A 107 -1.12 -20.41 5.16
C ASP A 107 -1.60 -19.22 4.31
N ILE A 108 -0.87 -18.92 3.23
CA ILE A 108 -1.05 -17.74 2.37
C ILE A 108 -2.51 -17.58 1.90
N LYS A 109 -3.11 -18.66 1.37
CA LYS A 109 -4.48 -18.61 0.86
C LYS A 109 -5.53 -18.43 1.96
N LEU A 110 -5.30 -18.98 3.15
CA LEU A 110 -6.18 -18.81 4.29
C LEU A 110 -6.14 -17.36 4.78
N ILE A 111 -4.93 -16.81 4.96
CA ILE A 111 -4.74 -15.41 5.37
C ILE A 111 -5.42 -14.49 4.36
N HIS A 112 -5.20 -14.71 3.06
CA HIS A 112 -5.82 -13.93 1.99
C HIS A 112 -7.36 -13.95 2.05
N ASP A 113 -7.97 -15.14 2.18
CA ASP A 113 -9.44 -15.27 2.30
C ASP A 113 -9.98 -14.55 3.55
N GLN A 114 -9.31 -14.68 4.70
CA GLN A 114 -9.70 -13.98 5.92
C GLN A 114 -9.62 -12.45 5.76
N MET A 115 -8.55 -11.93 5.17
CA MET A 115 -8.40 -10.50 4.93
C MET A 115 -9.48 -9.97 3.98
N LEU A 116 -9.75 -10.66 2.87
CA LEU A 116 -10.81 -10.25 1.93
C LEU A 116 -12.17 -10.17 2.61
N ASN A 117 -12.57 -11.24 3.30
CA ASN A 117 -13.89 -11.31 3.92
C ASN A 117 -14.02 -10.35 5.11
N ALA A 118 -12.96 -10.15 5.90
CA ALA A 118 -12.99 -9.24 7.04
C ALA A 118 -13.08 -7.76 6.64
N THR A 119 -12.68 -7.42 5.41
CA THR A 119 -12.62 -6.02 4.96
C THR A 119 -13.72 -5.64 3.97
N LEU A 120 -14.54 -6.60 3.52
CA LEU A 120 -15.56 -6.41 2.50
C LEU A 120 -16.53 -5.26 2.81
N TYR A 121 -16.81 -5.00 4.08
CA TYR A 121 -17.73 -3.94 4.49
C TYR A 121 -17.18 -2.51 4.27
N TYR A 122 -15.89 -2.34 4.00
CA TYR A 122 -15.26 -1.04 3.74
C TYR A 122 -14.32 -1.00 2.54
N SER A 123 -13.99 -2.13 1.92
CA SER A 123 -13.07 -2.18 0.78
C SER A 123 -13.69 -1.67 -0.53
N GLY A 124 -15.02 -1.76 -0.67
CA GLY A 124 -15.71 -1.38 -1.91
C GLY A 124 -15.10 -2.08 -3.13
N SER A 125 -14.69 -1.30 -4.14
CA SER A 125 -14.01 -1.80 -5.35
C SER A 125 -12.49 -1.64 -5.34
N GLY A 126 -11.89 -1.13 -4.25
CA GLY A 126 -10.45 -0.85 -4.18
C GLY A 126 -9.55 -2.08 -4.09
N GLY A 127 -10.14 -3.25 -3.86
CA GLY A 127 -9.41 -4.52 -3.72
C GLY A 127 -8.60 -4.61 -2.42
N LEU A 128 -8.10 -5.81 -2.16
CA LEU A 128 -7.06 -6.07 -1.15
C LEU A 128 -5.82 -6.47 -1.95
N VAL A 129 -4.71 -5.76 -1.73
CA VAL A 129 -3.45 -5.95 -2.47
C VAL A 129 -2.51 -6.83 -1.66
#